data_AF-A0A936WW71-F1
#
_entry.id   AF-A0A936WW71-F1
#
_cell.length_a   1.000
_cell.length_b   1.000
_cell.length_c   1.000
_cell.angle_alpha   90.00
_cell.angle_beta   90.00
_cell.angle_gamma   90.00
#
_symmetry.space_group_name_H-M   'P 1'
#
loop_
_entity.id
_entity.type
_entity.pdbx_description
1 polymer ?
#
loop_
_entity_poly.entity_id
_entity_poly.type
_entity_poly.pdbx_seq_one_letter_code
_entity_poly.pdbx_strand_id
1 'polypeptide(L)'
;MVALMALSGQGKPNTFTIGFNEKDYDESEYANMVAKKFNTNHNQVLLDPKVFLDDLRAGLDAMDSPSGDGINTYVVSKAIKKSGLIVALSGVGGDELFAGYPFFSQYLKLKKLAPFWNSTGVLRRMMAPVLASGKSARAERMRSILTAKENSIAGFYPEFRRIIPKSHLSHLIKCEKGFDTSLELQLKEAVSSIDRFPYLSQVSIAEYMGYTQQTLLRDTDQMGMAVSLEIREPFFDHDLISFILQIPDKWKLGNSPKKLLVESMGDLLPPGNCKQA
;
A
#
# COMPACT_ATOMS: atom_id res chain seq x y z
N MET A 1 11.04 -5.16 -11.43
CA MET A 1 11.03 -6.64 -11.34
C MET A 1 11.20 -7.31 -12.69
N VAL A 2 10.29 -7.13 -13.67
CA VAL A 2 10.37 -7.78 -15.00
C VAL A 2 11.73 -7.60 -15.66
N ALA A 3 12.27 -6.37 -15.63
CA ALA A 3 13.60 -6.07 -16.13
C ALA A 3 14.69 -6.95 -15.50
N LEU A 4 14.71 -7.05 -14.16
CA LEU A 4 15.69 -7.84 -13.42
C LEU A 4 15.55 -9.34 -13.71
N MET A 5 14.31 -9.83 -13.83
CA MET A 5 14.05 -11.22 -14.18
C MET A 5 14.52 -11.53 -15.61
N ALA A 6 14.28 -10.64 -16.57
CA ALA A 6 14.78 -10.80 -17.94
C ALA A 6 16.33 -10.78 -17.99
N LEU A 7 16.97 -9.91 -17.21
CA LEU A 7 18.43 -9.81 -17.13
C LEU A 7 19.09 -11.00 -16.42
N SER A 8 18.35 -11.75 -15.59
CA SER A 8 18.88 -12.96 -14.92
C SER A 8 19.21 -14.11 -15.90
N GLY A 9 18.74 -14.03 -17.15
CA GLY A 9 19.14 -14.96 -18.21
C GLY A 9 18.43 -16.32 -18.20
N GLN A 10 17.42 -16.54 -17.35
CA GLN A 10 16.71 -17.82 -17.24
C GLN A 10 15.63 -18.07 -18.32
N GLY A 11 15.70 -17.35 -19.45
CA GLY A 11 14.71 -17.42 -20.53
C GLY A 11 13.71 -16.26 -20.52
N LYS A 12 12.65 -16.37 -21.34
CA LYS A 12 11.62 -15.33 -21.46
C LYS A 12 10.71 -15.34 -20.22
N PRO A 13 10.63 -14.25 -19.45
CA PRO A 13 9.73 -14.19 -18.30
C PRO A 13 8.27 -14.33 -18.75
N ASN A 14 7.47 -15.07 -17.99
CA ASN A 14 6.02 -15.02 -18.11
C ASN A 14 5.50 -13.87 -17.26
N THR A 15 4.74 -12.95 -17.85
CA THR A 15 4.20 -11.78 -17.15
C THR A 15 2.69 -11.78 -17.25
N PHE A 16 2.03 -11.38 -16.16
CA PHE A 16 0.58 -11.33 -16.04
C PHE A 16 0.16 -9.95 -15.61
N THR A 17 -0.85 -9.40 -16.28
CA THR A 17 -1.47 -8.11 -15.95
C THR A 17 -2.97 -8.29 -15.98
N ILE A 18 -3.65 -7.69 -15.00
CA ILE A 18 -5.10 -7.52 -15.06
C ILE A 18 -5.42 -6.38 -16.03
N GLY A 19 -6.32 -6.62 -16.97
CA GLY A 19 -6.92 -5.57 -17.78
C GLY A 19 -8.36 -5.31 -17.35
N PHE A 20 -8.76 -4.04 -17.38
CA PHE A 20 -10.15 -3.60 -17.23
C PHE A 20 -10.67 -3.02 -18.55
N ASN A 21 -11.98 -3.04 -18.77
CA ASN A 21 -12.57 -2.38 -19.95
C ASN A 21 -12.58 -0.85 -19.79
N GLU A 22 -12.61 -0.38 -18.55
CA GLU A 22 -12.59 1.01 -18.16
C GLU A 22 -11.14 1.54 -18.17
N LYS A 23 -10.84 2.45 -19.11
CA LYS A 23 -9.50 3.02 -19.30
C LYS A 23 -8.89 3.67 -18.06
N ASP A 24 -9.71 4.23 -17.18
CA ASP A 24 -9.23 4.90 -15.97
C ASP A 24 -8.59 3.93 -14.94
N TYR A 25 -8.86 2.63 -15.07
CA TYR A 25 -8.34 1.58 -14.20
C TYR A 25 -7.39 0.62 -14.93
N ASP A 26 -7.17 0.81 -16.23
CA ASP A 26 -6.40 -0.12 -17.06
C ASP A 26 -4.93 0.31 -17.18
N GLU A 27 -4.05 -0.41 -16.48
CA GLU A 27 -2.60 -0.23 -16.57
C GLU A 27 -1.96 -1.06 -17.70
N SER A 28 -2.76 -1.74 -18.52
CA SER A 28 -2.28 -2.65 -19.55
C SER A 28 -1.37 -2.00 -20.60
N GLU A 29 -1.54 -0.71 -20.87
CA GLU A 29 -0.67 0.02 -21.80
C GLU A 29 0.80 0.01 -21.31
N TYR A 30 1.01 0.34 -20.03
CA TYR A 30 2.34 0.34 -19.42
C TYR A 30 2.92 -1.07 -19.34
N ALA A 31 2.08 -2.05 -18.98
CA ALA A 31 2.49 -3.45 -18.96
C ALA A 31 2.94 -3.94 -20.34
N ASN A 32 2.22 -3.57 -21.40
CA ASN A 32 2.56 -3.89 -22.79
C ASN A 32 3.89 -3.25 -23.23
N MET A 33 4.17 -2.01 -22.80
CA MET A 33 5.46 -1.36 -23.07
C MET A 33 6.62 -2.13 -22.43
N VAL A 34 6.47 -2.54 -21.17
CA VAL A 34 7.47 -3.34 -20.44
C VAL A 34 7.64 -4.71 -21.11
N ALA A 35 6.54 -5.38 -21.45
CA ALA A 35 6.54 -6.68 -22.11
C ALA A 35 7.28 -6.66 -23.45
N LYS A 36 7.03 -5.64 -24.29
CA LYS A 36 7.72 -5.46 -25.57
C LYS A 36 9.21 -5.20 -25.37
N LYS A 37 9.58 -4.33 -24.43
CA LYS A 37 10.98 -3.97 -24.15
C LYS A 37 11.80 -5.19 -23.71
N PHE A 38 11.22 -6.05 -22.87
CA PHE A 38 11.92 -7.22 -22.30
C PHE A 38 11.56 -8.55 -22.97
N ASN A 39 10.81 -8.54 -24.08
CA ASN A 39 10.44 -9.73 -24.86
C ASN A 39 9.83 -10.84 -23.97
N THR A 40 8.85 -10.48 -23.14
CA THR A 40 8.21 -11.41 -22.20
C THR A 40 7.07 -12.19 -22.85
N ASN A 41 6.75 -13.38 -22.33
CA ASN A 41 5.50 -14.06 -22.62
C ASN A 41 4.37 -13.37 -21.83
N HIS A 42 3.82 -12.31 -22.40
CA HIS A 42 2.85 -11.46 -21.72
C HIS A 42 1.43 -11.99 -21.86
N ASN A 43 0.74 -12.12 -20.72
CA ASN A 43 -0.63 -12.58 -20.62
C ASN A 43 -1.47 -11.47 -19.99
N GLN A 44 -2.44 -10.96 -20.75
CA GLN A 44 -3.42 -10.02 -20.22
C GLN A 44 -4.65 -10.81 -19.75
N VAL A 45 -4.93 -10.75 -18.47
CA VAL A 45 -6.11 -11.34 -17.85
C VAL A 45 -7.20 -10.28 -17.86
N LEU A 46 -8.08 -10.33 -18.86
CA LEU A 46 -9.22 -9.44 -18.90
C LEU A 46 -10.21 -9.85 -17.79
N LEU A 47 -10.48 -8.94 -16.87
CA LEU A 47 -11.52 -9.11 -15.87
C LEU A 47 -12.89 -8.87 -16.53
N ASP A 48 -13.46 -9.92 -17.12
CA ASP A 48 -14.85 -9.89 -17.55
C ASP A 48 -15.77 -9.97 -16.31
N PRO A 49 -16.77 -9.08 -16.17
CA PRO A 49 -17.65 -9.07 -15.00
C PRO A 49 -18.36 -10.41 -14.74
N LYS A 50 -18.67 -11.21 -15.76
CA LYS A 50 -19.31 -12.52 -15.58
C LYS A 50 -18.32 -13.53 -15.02
N VAL A 51 -17.11 -13.58 -15.58
CA VAL A 51 -16.03 -14.44 -15.08
C VAL A 51 -15.66 -14.05 -13.64
N PHE A 52 -15.65 -12.75 -13.35
CA PHE A 52 -15.45 -12.24 -12.00
C PHE A 52 -16.54 -12.71 -11.04
N LEU A 53 -17.83 -12.66 -11.42
CA LEU A 53 -18.93 -13.11 -10.57
C LEU A 53 -18.86 -14.62 -10.27
N ASP A 54 -18.46 -15.43 -11.24
CA ASP A 54 -18.27 -16.87 -11.04
C ASP A 54 -17.09 -17.14 -10.08
N ASP A 55 -16.01 -16.37 -10.21
CA ASP A 55 -14.82 -16.49 -9.37
C ASP A 55 -14.99 -15.87 -7.98
N LEU A 56 -15.88 -14.89 -7.85
CA LEU A 56 -16.13 -14.15 -6.62
C LEU A 56 -16.53 -15.09 -5.49
N ARG A 57 -17.42 -16.05 -5.75
CA ARG A 57 -17.87 -16.99 -4.71
C ARG A 57 -16.70 -17.83 -4.19
N ALA A 58 -15.92 -18.41 -5.09
CA ALA A 58 -14.77 -19.24 -4.68
C ALA A 58 -13.68 -18.40 -3.97
N GLY A 59 -13.45 -17.16 -4.41
CA GLY A 59 -12.53 -16.24 -3.74
C GLY A 59 -13.01 -15.85 -2.34
N LEU A 60 -14.32 -15.56 -2.19
CA LEU A 60 -14.91 -15.25 -0.88
C LEU A 60 -14.91 -16.47 0.05
N ASP A 61 -15.21 -17.67 -0.45
CA ASP A 61 -15.17 -18.91 0.32
C ASP A 61 -13.73 -19.24 0.78
N ALA A 62 -12.71 -18.76 0.07
CA ALA A 62 -11.30 -18.91 0.42
C ALA A 62 -10.79 -17.84 1.40
N MET A 63 -11.61 -16.85 1.79
CA MET A 63 -11.24 -15.77 2.72
C MET A 63 -11.62 -16.07 4.18
N ASP A 64 -10.66 -15.92 5.09
CA ASP A 64 -10.89 -15.99 6.53
C ASP A 64 -11.30 -14.61 7.09
N SER A 65 -11.09 -13.55 6.33
CA SER A 65 -11.43 -12.18 6.71
C SER A 65 -11.85 -11.37 5.48
N PRO A 66 -12.88 -10.52 5.61
CA PRO A 66 -13.35 -9.73 4.48
C PRO A 66 -12.26 -8.78 4.00
N SER A 67 -11.97 -8.81 2.70
CA SER A 67 -11.03 -7.90 2.07
C SER A 67 -11.41 -7.62 0.62
N GLY A 68 -11.20 -6.38 0.17
CA GLY A 68 -11.32 -6.01 -1.23
C GLY A 68 -10.12 -6.48 -2.06
N ASP A 69 -8.91 -6.38 -1.50
CA ASP A 69 -7.67 -6.68 -2.21
C ASP A 69 -7.52 -8.18 -2.49
N GLY A 70 -7.96 -9.04 -1.57
CA GLY A 70 -7.87 -10.49 -1.76
C GLY A 70 -8.63 -11.02 -2.98
N ILE A 71 -9.79 -10.45 -3.34
CA ILE A 71 -10.50 -10.92 -4.55
C ILE A 71 -9.68 -10.60 -5.81
N ASN A 72 -9.05 -9.42 -5.87
CA ASN A 72 -8.18 -9.07 -6.99
C ASN A 72 -6.99 -10.04 -7.10
N THR A 73 -6.37 -10.36 -5.96
CA THR A 73 -5.26 -11.31 -5.91
C THR A 73 -5.69 -12.73 -6.28
N TYR A 74 -6.89 -13.16 -5.88
CA TYR A 74 -7.43 -14.47 -6.25
C TYR A 74 -7.57 -14.64 -7.76
N VAL A 75 -8.15 -13.66 -8.45
CA VAL A 75 -8.37 -13.74 -9.90
C VAL A 75 -7.04 -13.85 -10.65
N VAL A 76 -6.05 -13.03 -10.28
CA VAL A 76 -4.70 -13.10 -10.89
C VAL A 76 -4.04 -14.43 -10.59
N SER A 77 -4.09 -14.87 -9.33
CA SER A 77 -3.47 -16.12 -8.91
C SER A 77 -4.06 -17.30 -9.67
N LYS A 78 -5.39 -17.32 -9.83
CA LYS A 78 -6.10 -18.35 -10.60
C LYS A 78 -5.68 -18.34 -12.08
N ALA A 79 -5.53 -17.17 -12.68
CA ALA A 79 -5.07 -17.03 -14.06
C ALA A 79 -3.63 -17.51 -14.25
N ILE A 80 -2.72 -17.14 -13.33
CA ILE A 80 -1.35 -17.63 -13.32
C ILE A 80 -1.33 -19.15 -13.17
N LYS A 81 -2.10 -19.70 -12.22
CA LYS A 81 -2.17 -21.14 -12.01
C LYS A 81 -2.67 -21.91 -13.24
N LYS A 82 -3.69 -21.39 -13.93
CA LYS A 82 -4.21 -21.96 -15.18
C LYS A 82 -3.16 -22.05 -16.30
N SER A 83 -2.14 -21.18 -16.27
CA SER A 83 -1.00 -21.25 -17.22
C SER A 83 0.03 -22.35 -16.90
N GLY A 84 -0.13 -23.06 -15.77
CA GLY A 84 0.77 -24.12 -15.33
C GLY A 84 1.91 -23.65 -14.42
N LEU A 85 1.96 -22.36 -14.08
CA LEU A 85 2.95 -21.82 -13.15
C LEU A 85 2.57 -22.12 -11.69
N ILE A 86 3.60 -22.32 -10.87
CA ILE A 86 3.47 -22.63 -9.44
C ILE A 86 4.12 -21.60 -8.52
N VAL A 87 4.94 -20.69 -9.07
CA VAL A 87 5.58 -19.60 -8.35
C VAL A 87 5.41 -18.30 -9.15
N ALA A 88 5.07 -17.21 -8.47
CA ALA A 88 4.98 -15.86 -9.04
C ALA A 88 5.75 -14.84 -8.18
N LEU A 89 6.24 -13.77 -8.82
CA LEU A 89 6.81 -12.61 -8.14
C LEU A 89 5.81 -11.45 -8.16
N SER A 90 5.54 -10.86 -7.00
CA SER A 90 4.64 -9.74 -6.84
C SER A 90 5.39 -8.45 -6.48
N GLY A 91 4.81 -7.32 -6.90
CA GLY A 91 5.35 -5.98 -6.69
C GLY A 91 4.91 -5.30 -5.41
N VAL A 92 4.14 -6.00 -4.58
CA VAL A 92 3.73 -5.54 -3.25
C VAL A 92 4.98 -5.19 -2.44
N GLY A 93 4.94 -4.07 -1.72
CA GLY A 93 6.09 -3.48 -1.02
C GLY A 93 6.69 -2.29 -1.76
N GLY A 94 6.40 -2.12 -3.06
CA GLY A 94 6.91 -1.00 -3.85
C GLY A 94 6.44 0.37 -3.33
N ASP A 95 5.16 0.52 -3.02
CA ASP A 95 4.62 1.81 -2.55
C ASP A 95 4.92 2.04 -1.06
N GLU A 96 4.94 0.96 -0.27
CA GLU A 96 5.19 0.95 1.17
C GLU A 96 6.65 1.32 1.49
N LEU A 97 7.60 0.78 0.72
CA LEU A 97 9.02 0.97 0.98
C LEU A 97 9.58 2.23 0.30
N PHE A 98 9.01 2.62 -0.85
CA PHE A 98 9.50 3.74 -1.67
C PHE A 98 8.60 4.97 -1.67
N ALA A 99 7.69 5.10 -0.70
CA ALA A 99 6.83 6.28 -0.54
C ALA A 99 5.91 6.54 -1.76
N GLY A 100 5.25 5.51 -2.25
CA GLY A 100 4.29 5.59 -3.37
C GLY A 100 2.94 6.21 -2.99
N TYR A 101 2.56 6.15 -1.71
CA TYR A 101 1.25 6.66 -1.28
C TYR A 101 1.24 8.16 -0.92
N PRO A 102 0.13 8.88 -1.17
CA PRO A 102 0.03 10.31 -0.88
C PRO A 102 0.31 10.70 0.58
N PHE A 103 0.01 9.82 1.54
CA PHE A 103 0.14 10.14 2.97
C PHE A 103 1.59 10.23 3.45
N PHE A 104 2.57 9.64 2.74
CA PHE A 104 3.99 9.88 3.00
C PHE A 104 4.32 11.38 2.95
N SER A 105 3.89 12.04 1.88
CA SER A 105 4.08 13.48 1.70
C SER A 105 3.27 14.30 2.71
N GLN A 106 2.09 13.83 3.13
CA GLN A 106 1.24 14.50 4.11
C GLN A 106 1.85 14.44 5.50
N TYR A 107 2.35 13.28 5.92
CA TYR A 107 3.05 13.12 7.20
C TYR A 107 4.30 14.00 7.27
N LEU A 108 5.11 14.04 6.21
CA LEU A 108 6.29 14.92 6.17
C LEU A 108 5.90 16.40 6.31
N LYS A 109 4.81 16.85 5.67
CA LYS A 109 4.29 18.21 5.84
C LYS A 109 3.84 18.48 7.28
N LEU A 110 3.13 17.53 7.91
CA LEU A 110 2.72 17.63 9.31
C LEU A 110 3.93 17.74 10.24
N LYS A 111 4.99 16.95 10.01
CA LYS A 111 6.22 17.01 10.81
C LYS A 111 6.99 18.32 10.59
N LYS A 112 7.01 18.89 9.39
CA LYS A 112 7.58 20.24 9.16
C LYS A 112 6.83 21.34 9.92
N LEU A 113 5.53 21.15 10.15
CA LEU A 113 4.69 22.07 10.93
C LEU A 113 4.68 21.75 12.43
N ALA A 114 5.46 20.77 12.89
CA ALA A 114 5.44 20.29 14.27
C ALA A 114 5.62 21.37 15.36
N PRO A 115 6.53 22.37 15.22
CA PRO A 115 6.69 23.40 16.23
C PRO A 115 5.40 24.22 16.45
N PHE A 116 4.73 24.58 15.35
CA PHE A 116 3.45 25.29 15.38
C PHE A 116 2.31 24.38 15.88
N TRP A 117 2.33 23.11 15.48
CA TRP A 117 1.34 22.12 15.90
C TRP A 117 1.34 21.89 17.41
N ASN A 118 2.54 21.78 17.99
CA ASN A 118 2.71 21.51 19.41
C ASN A 118 2.34 22.73 20.25
N SER A 119 2.62 23.95 19.80
CA SER A 119 2.29 25.19 20.52
C SER A 119 0.79 25.55 20.47
N THR A 120 0.09 25.19 19.39
CA THR A 120 -1.34 25.53 19.20
C THR A 120 -2.30 24.44 19.66
N GLY A 121 -1.83 23.40 20.36
CA GLY A 121 -2.60 22.18 20.65
C GLY A 121 -3.98 22.40 21.26
N VAL A 122 -4.13 23.32 22.22
CA VAL A 122 -5.43 23.62 22.86
C VAL A 122 -6.37 24.33 21.90
N LEU A 123 -5.91 25.42 21.28
CA LEU A 123 -6.70 26.21 20.33
C LEU A 123 -7.10 25.38 19.10
N ARG A 124 -6.17 24.60 18.55
CA ARG A 124 -6.41 23.67 17.44
C ARG A 124 -7.53 22.69 17.76
N ARG A 125 -7.51 22.08 18.95
CA ARG A 125 -8.55 21.13 19.40
C ARG A 125 -9.91 21.80 19.55
N MET A 126 -9.95 23.01 20.11
CA MET A 126 -11.19 23.79 20.26
C MET A 126 -11.78 24.19 18.90
N MET A 127 -10.92 24.55 17.94
CA MET A 127 -11.33 24.98 16.60
C MET A 127 -11.61 23.81 15.64
N ALA A 128 -11.22 22.58 15.97
CA ALA A 128 -11.38 21.41 15.10
C ALA A 128 -12.83 21.15 14.63
N PRO A 129 -13.89 21.31 15.46
CA PRO A 129 -15.27 21.17 15.01
C PRO A 129 -15.70 22.22 13.97
N VAL A 130 -15.10 23.42 14.03
CA VAL A 130 -15.38 24.54 13.11
C VAL A 130 -14.58 24.37 11.81
N LEU A 131 -13.28 24.11 11.91
CA LEU A 131 -12.36 23.95 10.77
C LEU A 131 -12.65 22.70 9.93
N ALA A 132 -13.17 21.66 10.56
CA ALA A 132 -13.59 20.43 9.91
C ALA A 132 -15.08 20.19 10.17
N SER A 133 -15.91 21.18 9.85
CA SER A 133 -17.36 21.07 9.95
C SER A 133 -17.91 20.15 8.85
N GLY A 134 -18.80 19.22 9.23
CA GLY A 134 -19.37 18.25 8.31
C GLY A 134 -19.38 16.81 8.83
N LYS A 135 -20.21 15.99 8.17
CA LYS A 135 -20.42 14.57 8.46
C LYS A 135 -19.71 13.63 7.45
N SER A 136 -18.89 14.19 6.55
CA SER A 136 -18.14 13.36 5.60
C SER A 136 -16.97 12.67 6.29
N ALA A 137 -16.60 11.47 5.84
CA ALA A 137 -15.46 10.73 6.37
C ALA A 137 -14.15 11.55 6.30
N ARG A 138 -13.99 12.37 5.24
CA ARG A 138 -12.85 13.28 5.09
C ARG A 138 -12.82 14.36 6.17
N ALA A 139 -13.96 14.99 6.47
CA ALA A 139 -14.04 16.00 7.53
C ALA A 139 -13.76 15.38 8.90
N GLU A 140 -14.28 14.18 9.16
CA GLU A 140 -14.03 13.50 10.43
C GLU A 140 -12.57 13.04 10.58
N ARG A 141 -11.94 12.56 9.51
CA ARG A 141 -10.49 12.28 9.49
C ARG A 141 -9.67 13.52 9.77
N MET A 142 -9.98 14.65 9.11
CA MET A 142 -9.31 15.92 9.37
C MET A 142 -9.49 16.34 10.84
N ARG A 143 -10.71 16.22 11.38
CA ARG A 143 -10.98 16.51 12.79
C ARG A 143 -10.14 15.64 13.72
N SER A 144 -10.04 14.34 13.44
CA SER A 144 -9.27 13.39 14.25
C SER A 144 -7.77 13.69 14.21
N ILE A 145 -7.23 14.07 13.03
CA ILE A 145 -5.86 14.59 12.90
C ILE A 145 -5.70 15.89 13.71
N LEU A 146 -6.64 16.84 13.61
CA LEU A 146 -6.65 18.10 14.37
C LEU A 146 -6.90 17.92 15.88
N THR A 147 -7.37 16.75 16.34
CA THR A 147 -7.53 16.45 17.77
C THR A 147 -6.50 15.48 18.32
N ALA A 148 -5.66 14.90 17.45
CA ALA A 148 -4.58 14.01 17.83
C ALA A 148 -3.72 14.63 18.94
N LYS A 149 -3.58 13.90 20.04
CA LYS A 149 -2.82 14.32 21.24
C LYS A 149 -1.32 14.24 20.99
N GLU A 150 -0.88 13.25 20.24
CA GLU A 150 0.52 12.98 19.92
C GLU A 150 0.84 13.40 18.49
N ASN A 151 2.01 14.02 18.31
CA ASN A 151 2.56 14.40 17.00
C ASN A 151 3.57 13.35 16.54
N SER A 152 3.11 12.10 16.45
CA SER A 152 3.88 10.91 16.13
C SER A 152 3.19 10.12 15.01
N ILE A 153 3.92 9.17 14.41
CA ILE A 153 3.32 8.27 13.43
C ILE A 153 2.19 7.44 14.04
N ALA A 154 2.31 7.04 15.31
CA ALA A 154 1.28 6.31 16.04
C ALA A 154 -0.06 7.08 16.14
N GLY A 155 0.01 8.41 16.23
CA GLY A 155 -1.17 9.27 16.28
C GLY A 155 -1.80 9.56 14.91
N PHE A 156 -1.02 9.53 13.82
CA PHE A 156 -1.52 9.93 12.49
C PHE A 156 -1.79 8.77 11.55
N TYR A 157 -0.99 7.71 11.61
CA TYR A 157 -1.11 6.56 10.71
C TYR A 157 -2.52 5.91 10.75
N PRO A 158 -3.10 5.60 11.92
CA PRO A 158 -4.43 5.02 12.00
C PRO A 158 -5.47 5.91 11.31
N GLU A 159 -5.37 7.23 11.46
CA GLU A 159 -6.33 8.17 10.86
C GLU A 159 -6.24 8.22 9.33
N PHE A 160 -5.04 8.06 8.76
CA PHE A 160 -4.88 7.99 7.31
C PHE A 160 -5.47 6.71 6.70
N ARG A 161 -5.28 5.57 7.37
CA ARG A 161 -5.69 4.25 6.86
C ARG A 161 -7.11 3.82 7.26
N ARG A 162 -7.69 4.43 8.31
CA ARG A 162 -9.05 4.10 8.76
C ARG A 162 -10.09 4.47 7.71
N ILE A 163 -10.87 3.46 7.31
CA ILE A 163 -12.01 3.60 6.40
C ILE A 163 -13.25 4.09 7.17
N ILE A 164 -13.57 3.42 8.29
CA ILE A 164 -14.73 3.74 9.13
C ILE A 164 -14.27 4.50 10.38
N PRO A 165 -14.73 5.74 10.61
CA PRO A 165 -14.35 6.52 11.78
C PRO A 165 -14.66 5.83 13.12
N LYS A 166 -13.85 6.10 14.17
CA LYS A 166 -14.04 5.49 15.52
C LYS A 166 -15.43 5.74 16.09
N SER A 167 -16.01 6.92 15.80
CA SER A 167 -17.36 7.27 16.26
C SER A 167 -18.38 6.25 15.73
N HIS A 168 -18.36 6.00 14.43
CA HIS A 168 -19.24 5.03 13.76
C HIS A 168 -18.91 3.59 14.16
N LEU A 169 -17.63 3.24 14.30
CA LEU A 169 -17.21 1.91 14.77
C LEU A 169 -17.83 1.59 16.14
N SER A 170 -17.74 2.50 17.12
CA SER A 170 -18.31 2.27 18.45
C SER A 170 -19.81 1.96 18.44
N HIS A 171 -20.55 2.54 17.48
CA HIS A 171 -21.96 2.23 17.27
C HIS A 171 -22.18 0.85 16.61
N LEU A 172 -21.33 0.47 15.65
CA LEU A 172 -21.43 -0.81 14.94
C LEU A 172 -21.08 -2.00 15.83
N ILE A 173 -19.99 -1.90 16.59
CA ILE A 173 -19.49 -3.02 17.42
C ILE A 173 -20.01 -2.99 18.86
N LYS A 174 -20.80 -1.98 19.23
CA LYS A 174 -21.32 -1.75 20.60
C LYS A 174 -20.21 -1.71 21.68
N CYS A 175 -19.01 -1.22 21.33
CA CYS A 175 -17.92 -1.02 22.28
C CYS A 175 -17.96 0.39 22.88
N GLU A 176 -17.27 0.55 24.03
CA GLU A 176 -17.06 1.86 24.64
C GLU A 176 -16.37 2.84 23.67
N LYS A 177 -16.72 4.12 23.78
CA LYS A 177 -16.10 5.17 22.99
C LYS A 177 -14.63 5.34 23.40
N GLY A 178 -13.75 5.53 22.43
CA GLY A 178 -12.35 5.89 22.69
C GLY A 178 -11.41 4.71 22.91
N PHE A 179 -11.78 3.49 22.50
CA PHE A 179 -10.88 2.34 22.50
C PHE A 179 -9.71 2.51 21.51
N ASP A 180 -8.58 1.88 21.82
CA ASP A 180 -7.48 1.68 20.88
C ASP A 180 -7.58 0.30 20.22
N THR A 181 -7.27 0.21 18.93
CA THR A 181 -7.12 -1.07 18.24
C THR A 181 -5.78 -1.72 18.58
N SER A 182 -5.64 -3.02 18.32
CA SER A 182 -4.37 -3.73 18.52
C SER A 182 -3.21 -3.07 17.78
N LEU A 183 -3.45 -2.60 16.55
CA LEU A 183 -2.47 -1.86 15.76
C LEU A 183 -2.09 -0.51 16.41
N GLU A 184 -3.06 0.22 16.93
CA GLU A 184 -2.80 1.50 17.62
C GLU A 184 -1.96 1.31 18.88
N LEU A 185 -2.23 0.24 19.64
CA LEU A 185 -1.43 -0.14 20.81
C LEU A 185 0.00 -0.51 20.40
N GLN A 186 0.17 -1.37 19.39
CA GLN A 186 1.49 -1.76 18.87
C GLN A 186 2.31 -0.56 18.38
N LEU A 187 1.69 0.37 17.65
CA LEU A 187 2.36 1.59 17.20
C LEU A 187 2.76 2.51 18.36
N LYS A 188 1.91 2.64 19.38
CA LYS A 188 2.20 3.42 20.60
C LYS A 188 3.37 2.82 21.38
N GLU A 189 3.40 1.50 21.54
CA GLU A 189 4.50 0.79 22.20
C GLU A 189 5.82 0.93 21.42
N ALA A 190 5.77 0.83 20.09
CA ALA A 190 6.94 0.90 19.23
C ALA A 190 7.41 2.34 18.92
N VAL A 191 6.65 3.38 19.30
CA VAL A 191 6.87 4.77 18.84
C VAL A 191 8.30 5.27 19.09
N SER A 192 8.87 4.97 20.25
CA SER A 192 10.23 5.39 20.62
C SER A 192 11.32 4.75 19.77
N SER A 193 11.06 3.56 19.24
CA SER A 193 11.96 2.86 18.33
C SER A 193 11.78 3.37 16.90
N ILE A 194 10.54 3.66 16.51
CA ILE A 194 10.21 4.19 15.18
C ILE A 194 10.76 5.62 15.01
N ASP A 195 10.66 6.47 16.03
CA ASP A 195 11.07 7.88 15.97
C ASP A 195 12.56 8.11 15.66
N ARG A 196 13.38 7.06 15.78
CA ARG A 196 14.81 7.09 15.43
C ARG A 196 15.07 7.13 13.92
N PHE A 197 14.08 6.74 13.12
CA PHE A 197 14.20 6.69 11.66
C PHE A 197 13.76 8.01 11.01
N PRO A 198 14.23 8.29 9.77
CA PRO A 198 13.71 9.38 8.94
C PRO A 198 12.18 9.34 8.83
N TYR A 199 11.53 10.49 8.67
CA TYR A 199 10.07 10.56 8.79
C TYR A 199 9.34 9.69 7.78
N LEU A 200 9.87 9.53 6.56
CA LEU A 200 9.25 8.65 5.56
C LEU A 200 9.45 7.17 5.91
N SER A 201 10.59 6.82 6.51
CA SER A 201 10.82 5.47 7.03
C SER A 201 9.88 5.12 8.18
N GLN A 202 9.52 6.10 9.03
CA GLN A 202 8.50 5.90 10.08
C GLN A 202 7.16 5.49 9.46
N VAL A 203 6.80 6.11 8.34
CA VAL A 203 5.59 5.79 7.58
C VAL A 203 5.68 4.38 7.00
N SER A 204 6.81 3.99 6.40
CA SER A 204 7.04 2.62 5.90
C SER A 204 6.94 1.56 7.00
N ILE A 205 7.45 1.83 8.20
CA ILE A 205 7.34 0.91 9.34
C ILE A 205 5.88 0.76 9.77
N ALA A 206 5.14 1.88 9.85
CA ALA A 206 3.74 1.84 10.21
C ALA A 206 2.87 1.14 9.15
N GLU A 207 3.20 1.31 7.85
CA GLU A 207 2.61 0.53 6.75
C GLU A 207 2.83 -0.96 6.92
N TYR A 208 4.09 -1.35 7.17
CA TYR A 208 4.47 -2.74 7.38
C TYR A 208 3.67 -3.39 8.53
N MET A 209 3.64 -2.75 9.71
CA MET A 209 2.89 -3.23 10.87
C MET A 209 1.36 -3.23 10.66
N GLY A 210 0.87 -2.28 9.86
CA GLY A 210 -0.54 -2.07 9.59
C GLY A 210 -0.99 -2.74 8.30
N TYR A 211 -1.29 -1.91 7.30
CA TYR A 211 -1.94 -2.32 6.06
C TYR A 211 -1.24 -3.49 5.34
N THR A 212 0.09 -3.48 5.31
CA THR A 212 0.86 -4.52 4.62
C THR A 212 0.69 -5.89 5.26
N GLN A 213 1.01 -6.02 6.55
CA GLN A 213 0.93 -7.30 7.24
C GLN A 213 -0.53 -7.76 7.42
N GLN A 214 -1.44 -6.83 7.72
CA GLN A 214 -2.83 -7.16 8.06
C GLN A 214 -3.74 -7.35 6.84
N THR A 215 -3.35 -6.85 5.67
CA THR A 215 -4.15 -6.93 4.44
C THR A 215 -3.32 -7.49 3.30
N LEU A 216 -2.30 -6.77 2.81
CA LEU A 216 -1.65 -7.12 1.54
C LEU A 216 -0.97 -8.50 1.57
N LEU A 217 -0.11 -8.75 2.55
CA LEU A 217 0.63 -10.02 2.65
C LEU A 217 -0.29 -11.18 3.02
N ARG A 218 -1.22 -10.96 3.95
CA ARG A 218 -2.22 -11.96 4.34
C ARG A 218 -3.06 -12.39 3.12
N ASP A 219 -3.63 -11.41 2.42
CA ASP A 219 -4.49 -11.69 1.27
C ASP A 219 -3.70 -12.31 0.12
N THR A 220 -2.45 -11.89 -0.08
CA THR A 220 -1.59 -12.47 -1.11
C THR A 220 -1.28 -13.94 -0.83
N ASP A 221 -0.86 -14.27 0.39
CA ASP A 221 -0.58 -15.64 0.81
C ASP A 221 -1.85 -16.51 0.72
N GLN A 222 -2.94 -16.05 1.34
CA GLN A 222 -4.18 -16.81 1.39
C GLN A 222 -4.75 -17.11 0.00
N MET A 223 -4.78 -16.11 -0.88
CA MET A 223 -5.36 -16.26 -2.22
C MET A 223 -4.44 -16.99 -3.18
N GLY A 224 -3.12 -16.86 -3.01
CA GLY A 224 -2.15 -17.70 -3.72
C GLY A 224 -2.32 -19.17 -3.33
N MET A 225 -2.37 -19.46 -2.03
CA MET A 225 -2.54 -20.83 -1.52
C MET A 225 -3.89 -21.44 -1.88
N ALA A 226 -4.97 -20.65 -1.94
CA ALA A 226 -6.29 -21.11 -2.39
C ALA A 226 -6.27 -21.76 -3.79
N VAL A 227 -5.29 -21.41 -4.63
CA VAL A 227 -5.09 -22.01 -5.96
C VAL A 227 -3.74 -22.73 -6.09
N SER A 228 -3.06 -23.01 -4.98
CA SER A 228 -1.73 -23.66 -4.96
C SER A 228 -0.69 -22.92 -5.82
N LEU A 229 -0.61 -21.61 -5.65
CA LEU A 229 0.38 -20.72 -6.24
C LEU A 229 1.20 -20.04 -5.13
N GLU A 230 2.50 -20.27 -5.10
CA GLU A 230 3.41 -19.54 -4.22
C GLU A 230 3.67 -18.13 -4.80
N ILE A 231 3.39 -17.10 -4.02
CA ILE A 231 3.69 -15.72 -4.41
C ILE A 231 4.84 -15.24 -3.52
N ARG A 232 5.85 -14.62 -4.13
CA ARG A 232 6.98 -14.03 -3.42
C ARG A 232 7.01 -12.53 -3.65
N GLU A 233 7.34 -11.77 -2.63
CA GLU A 233 7.40 -10.32 -2.63
C GLU A 233 8.84 -9.83 -2.40
N PRO A 234 9.68 -9.68 -3.46
CA PRO A 234 11.09 -9.35 -3.30
C PRO A 234 11.35 -8.01 -2.59
N PHE A 235 10.38 -7.10 -2.57
CA PHE A 235 10.53 -5.82 -1.87
C PHE A 235 10.55 -5.95 -0.35
N PHE A 236 10.08 -7.07 0.21
CA PHE A 236 10.17 -7.35 1.64
C PHE A 236 11.38 -8.19 2.03
N ASP A 237 12.39 -8.28 1.16
CA ASP A 237 13.69 -8.78 1.57
C ASP A 237 14.28 -7.95 2.73
N HIS A 238 14.81 -8.63 3.73
CA HIS A 238 15.25 -8.01 4.97
C HIS A 238 16.44 -7.06 4.79
N ASP A 239 17.35 -7.35 3.86
CA ASP A 239 18.51 -6.51 3.56
C ASP A 239 18.06 -5.24 2.85
N LEU A 240 17.13 -5.38 1.89
CA LEU A 240 16.54 -4.25 1.20
C LEU A 240 15.78 -3.32 2.16
N ILE A 241 14.91 -3.88 3.03
CA ILE A 241 14.19 -3.10 4.04
C ILE A 241 15.20 -2.36 4.93
N SER A 242 16.17 -3.08 5.49
CA SER A 242 17.16 -2.53 6.41
C SER A 242 17.95 -1.39 5.79
N PHE A 243 18.31 -1.52 4.51
CA PHE A 243 18.97 -0.47 3.74
C PHE A 243 18.05 0.73 3.51
N ILE A 244 16.85 0.52 2.97
CA ILE A 244 15.95 1.62 2.60
C ILE A 244 15.51 2.41 3.83
N LEU A 245 15.23 1.77 4.96
CA LEU A 245 14.80 2.48 6.17
C LEU A 245 15.84 3.47 6.70
N GLN A 246 17.12 3.28 6.41
CA GLN A 246 18.21 4.18 6.82
C GLN A 246 18.41 5.37 5.88
N ILE A 247 17.86 5.33 4.66
CA ILE A 247 18.06 6.40 3.68
C ILE A 247 17.36 7.70 4.13
N PRO A 248 18.06 8.86 4.13
CA PRO A 248 17.46 10.15 4.48
C PRO A 248 16.28 10.54 3.59
N ASP A 249 15.27 11.20 4.17
CA ASP A 249 14.02 11.57 3.48
C ASP A 249 14.23 12.36 2.17
N LYS A 250 15.29 13.17 2.09
CA LYS A 250 15.64 13.99 0.92
C LYS A 250 15.85 13.19 -0.38
N TRP A 251 16.18 11.91 -0.26
CA TRP A 251 16.39 11.01 -1.40
C TRP A 251 15.15 10.22 -1.78
N LYS A 252 14.19 10.06 -0.85
CA LYS A 252 12.99 9.23 -1.05
C LYS A 252 11.86 9.98 -1.74
N LEU A 253 11.70 11.27 -1.46
CA LEU A 253 10.68 12.11 -2.11
C LEU A 253 11.28 13.05 -3.16
N GLY A 254 10.48 13.32 -4.20
CA GLY A 254 10.73 14.40 -5.15
C GLY A 254 9.57 14.57 -6.12
N ASN A 255 9.88 14.87 -7.38
CA ASN A 255 8.88 15.28 -8.36
C ASN A 255 8.09 14.11 -8.99
N SER A 256 8.49 12.87 -8.72
CA SER A 256 7.79 11.67 -9.15
C SER A 256 7.47 10.76 -7.95
N PRO A 257 6.37 9.98 -8.02
CA PRO A 257 6.14 8.87 -7.10
C PRO A 257 7.35 7.93 -7.10
N LYS A 258 7.61 7.28 -5.95
CA LYS A 258 8.66 6.25 -5.83
C LYS A 258 10.02 6.68 -6.39
N LYS A 259 10.38 7.96 -6.26
CA LYS A 259 11.57 8.58 -6.89
C LYS A 259 12.81 7.70 -6.78
N LEU A 260 13.12 7.24 -5.56
CA LEU A 260 14.30 6.43 -5.30
C LEU A 260 14.33 5.13 -6.13
N LEU A 261 13.19 4.45 -6.26
CA LEU A 261 13.06 3.23 -7.06
C LEU A 261 13.14 3.55 -8.56
N VAL A 262 12.48 4.62 -9.02
CA VAL A 262 12.51 5.02 -10.43
C VAL A 262 13.93 5.40 -10.86
N GLU A 263 14.64 6.18 -10.04
CA GLU A 263 16.02 6.59 -10.30
C GLU A 263 16.99 5.41 -10.27
N SER A 264 16.79 4.41 -9.39
CA SER A 264 17.65 3.23 -9.35
C SER A 264 17.53 2.32 -10.57
N MET A 265 16.40 2.39 -11.29
CA MET A 265 16.16 1.54 -12.46
C MET A 265 16.75 2.13 -13.76
N GLY A 266 17.00 3.44 -13.84
CA GLY A 266 17.63 4.10 -14.99
C GLY A 266 17.02 3.66 -16.34
N ASP A 267 17.88 3.18 -17.24
CA ASP A 267 17.51 2.74 -18.59
C ASP A 267 16.71 1.44 -18.64
N LEU A 268 16.44 0.80 -17.51
CA LEU A 268 15.58 -0.39 -17.46
C LEU A 268 14.10 -0.03 -17.61
N LEU A 269 13.69 1.19 -17.32
CA LEU A 269 12.29 1.61 -17.53
C LEU A 269 12.04 1.93 -19.01
N PRO A 270 10.86 1.61 -19.57
CA PRO A 270 10.50 2.04 -20.93
C PRO A 270 10.53 3.58 -21.06
N PRO A 271 10.85 4.12 -22.25
CA PRO A 271 10.74 5.56 -22.50
C PRO A 271 9.25 5.99 -22.45
N GLY A 272 8.93 7.08 -21.73
CA GLY A 272 7.56 7.62 -21.63
C GLY A 272 7.10 7.94 -20.19
N ASN A 273 5.80 8.18 -20.00
CA ASN A 273 5.17 8.51 -18.71
C ASN A 273 5.19 7.35 -17.68
N CYS A 274 5.87 6.23 -17.95
CA CYS A 274 6.07 5.13 -17.00
C CYS A 274 6.72 5.56 -15.66
N LYS A 275 7.29 6.77 -15.59
CA LYS A 275 7.82 7.37 -14.35
C LYS A 275 6.73 7.92 -13.41
N GLN A 276 5.47 7.90 -13.83
CA GLN A 276 4.32 8.42 -13.07
C GLN A 276 3.44 7.33 -12.47
N ALA A 277 3.65 6.06 -12.83
CA ALA A 277 2.97 4.88 -12.28
C ALA A 277 3.69 4.34 -11.03
#